data_AF-A0A0C2F9J4-F1
#
_entry.id   AF-A0A0C2F9J4-F1
#
_cell.length_a   1.000
_cell.length_b   1.000
_cell.length_c   1.000
_cell.angle_alpha   90.00
_cell.angle_beta   90.00
_cell.angle_gamma   90.00
#
_symmetry.space_group_name_H-M   'P 1'
#
loop_
_entity.id
_entity.type
_entity.pdbx_description
1 polymer ?
#
loop_
_entity_poly.entity_id
_entity_poly.type
_entity_poly.pdbx_seq_one_letter_code
_entity_poly.pdbx_strand_id
1 'polypeptide(L)'
;MKSSAQFSALAGAVLLAATGSHAAPTIDTTYPYTGPDVPVGDWVDNTPSGNGRGFPRLVEAPAVTPASKNPTNNVNVISLAYVPGGINIHYQTPFGLGEAPSVAWGTSAAALTNTATGASHSYERTPPCSLVAAVTQCSQFFHEVQLTGLKPDTTYYYQIPAANGTTASEVLHFTTARAAGDAKPFTVAVLNDMGYTNAQGTFSQLRALTDDGTLAFAWHGGDISYADDWYSGILPCEDSWPVCYNGSDTRLPPGEIPGDAYAKAPLPDGEVPNQGGPQGGDMSVLYESN
;
A
#
# COMPACT_ATOMS: atom_id res chain seq x y z
N MET A 1 23.07 68.15 -23.75
CA MET A 1 22.15 67.17 -24.37
C MET A 1 22.66 65.78 -24.10
N LYS A 2 21.79 64.94 -23.52
CA LYS A 2 21.84 63.46 -23.44
C LYS A 2 22.95 62.86 -22.57
N SER A 3 22.75 61.78 -21.83
CA SER A 3 21.58 61.08 -21.26
C SER A 3 22.17 59.93 -20.46
N SER A 4 21.58 59.66 -19.31
CA SER A 4 21.80 58.55 -18.39
C SER A 4 21.70 57.16 -19.06
N ALA A 5 22.32 56.15 -18.43
CA ALA A 5 21.68 54.84 -18.25
C ALA A 5 22.35 54.06 -17.10
N GLN A 6 21.62 53.94 -15.99
CA GLN A 6 21.86 52.99 -14.91
C GLN A 6 21.64 51.56 -15.42
N PHE A 7 22.54 50.65 -15.09
CA PHE A 7 22.31 49.22 -15.27
C PHE A 7 21.40 48.71 -14.14
N SER A 8 20.12 48.51 -14.46
CA SER A 8 19.21 47.70 -13.62
C SER A 8 19.52 46.23 -13.83
N ALA A 9 19.90 45.54 -12.76
CA ALA A 9 19.95 44.08 -12.72
C ALA A 9 18.52 43.53 -12.66
N LEU A 10 18.03 42.97 -13.77
CA LEU A 10 16.84 42.13 -13.75
C LEU A 10 17.20 40.77 -13.17
N ALA A 11 16.72 40.50 -11.96
CA ALA A 11 16.60 39.15 -11.44
C ALA A 11 15.52 38.42 -12.25
N GLY A 12 15.95 37.56 -13.18
CA GLY A 12 15.05 36.66 -13.89
C GLY A 12 14.63 35.53 -12.95
N ALA A 13 13.36 35.54 -12.54
CA ALA A 13 12.73 34.37 -11.93
C ALA A 13 12.62 33.28 -13.00
N VAL A 14 13.44 32.23 -12.88
CA VAL A 14 13.26 31.00 -13.65
C VAL A 14 12.06 30.27 -13.08
N LEU A 15 10.90 30.43 -13.72
CA LEU A 15 9.80 29.50 -13.57
C LEU A 15 10.26 28.16 -14.13
N LEU A 16 10.61 27.20 -13.25
CA LEU A 16 10.59 25.79 -13.62
C LEU A 16 9.14 25.43 -13.90
N ALA A 17 8.72 25.57 -15.16
CA ALA A 17 7.58 24.84 -15.65
C ALA A 17 7.95 23.36 -15.56
N ALA A 18 7.41 22.67 -14.55
CA ALA A 18 7.38 21.21 -14.54
C ALA A 18 6.56 20.80 -15.76
N THR A 19 7.23 20.57 -16.89
CA THR A 19 6.64 19.84 -18.01
C THR A 19 6.43 18.43 -17.49
N GLY A 20 5.22 18.15 -17.00
CA GLY A 20 4.78 16.80 -16.73
C GLY A 20 4.84 16.04 -18.04
N SER A 21 5.96 15.35 -18.30
CA SER A 21 6.00 14.29 -19.29
C SER A 21 5.19 13.16 -18.68
N HIS A 22 3.87 13.21 -18.84
CA HIS A 22 3.07 12.01 -18.72
C HIS A 22 3.62 11.07 -19.79
N ALA A 23 4.37 10.06 -19.36
CA ALA A 23 4.76 8.97 -20.25
C ALA A 23 3.46 8.46 -20.89
N ALA A 24 3.39 8.47 -22.22
CA ALA A 24 2.22 7.96 -22.91
C ALA A 24 2.03 6.49 -22.49
N PRO A 25 0.82 6.05 -22.07
CA PRO A 25 0.56 4.66 -21.75
C PRO A 25 1.00 3.80 -22.92
N THR A 26 1.90 2.84 -22.67
CA THR A 26 2.43 1.94 -23.70
C THR A 26 1.49 0.73 -23.81
N ILE A 27 0.24 0.99 -24.16
CA ILE A 27 -0.74 -0.09 -24.38
C ILE A 27 -0.49 -0.68 -25.77
N ASP A 28 -0.12 -1.96 -25.82
CA ASP A 28 -0.08 -2.70 -27.08
C ASP A 28 -1.51 -2.92 -27.58
N THR A 29 -1.87 -2.21 -28.64
CA THR A 29 -3.19 -2.30 -29.29
C THR A 29 -3.15 -3.15 -30.55
N THR A 30 -2.04 -3.86 -30.81
CA THR A 30 -1.86 -4.72 -31.99
C THR A 30 -2.94 -5.80 -32.08
N TYR A 31 -3.40 -6.30 -30.93
CA TYR A 31 -4.47 -7.29 -30.85
C TYR A 31 -5.69 -6.67 -30.15
N PRO A 32 -6.86 -6.57 -30.80
CA PRO A 32 -8.05 -6.01 -30.18
C PRO A 32 -8.52 -6.93 -29.03
N TYR A 33 -8.59 -6.38 -27.83
CA TYR A 33 -9.15 -7.08 -26.67
C TYR A 33 -10.65 -7.31 -26.89
N THR A 34 -11.09 -8.57 -26.77
CA THR A 34 -12.50 -8.98 -26.93
C THR A 34 -13.09 -9.59 -25.65
N GLY A 35 -12.32 -9.56 -24.56
CA GLY A 35 -12.78 -10.00 -23.24
C GLY A 35 -13.68 -8.96 -22.56
N PRO A 36 -14.15 -9.25 -21.33
CA PRO A 36 -15.00 -8.33 -20.57
C PRO A 36 -14.23 -7.09 -20.11
N ASP A 37 -14.93 -5.96 -19.92
CA ASP A 37 -14.37 -4.69 -19.44
C ASP A 37 -13.59 -4.84 -18.11
N VAL A 38 -14.06 -5.73 -17.24
CA VAL A 38 -13.32 -6.17 -16.07
C VAL A 38 -12.94 -7.64 -16.25
N PRO A 39 -11.67 -7.96 -16.57
CA PRO A 39 -11.20 -9.34 -16.52
C PRO A 39 -11.23 -9.80 -15.06
N VAL A 40 -12.07 -10.79 -14.77
CA VAL A 40 -12.07 -11.51 -13.48
C VAL A 40 -11.48 -12.88 -13.78
N GLY A 41 -10.24 -13.11 -13.36
CA GLY A 41 -9.60 -14.42 -13.58
C GLY A 41 -10.13 -15.51 -12.64
N ASP A 42 -10.92 -15.15 -11.62
CA ASP A 42 -11.48 -16.12 -10.68
C ASP A 42 -12.68 -16.82 -11.34
N TRP A 43 -12.45 -18.07 -11.74
CA TRP A 43 -13.44 -18.87 -12.46
C TRP A 43 -14.61 -19.31 -11.59
N VAL A 44 -14.46 -19.25 -10.26
CA VAL A 44 -15.51 -19.60 -9.30
C VAL A 44 -16.21 -18.33 -8.80
N ASP A 45 -15.43 -17.27 -8.56
CA ASP A 45 -15.90 -15.91 -8.27
C ASP A 45 -15.79 -14.96 -9.48
N ASN A 46 -16.73 -15.10 -10.40
CA ASN A 46 -16.73 -14.34 -11.64
C ASN A 46 -17.14 -12.85 -11.51
N THR A 47 -17.07 -12.25 -10.32
CA THR A 47 -17.43 -10.83 -10.13
C THR A 47 -16.33 -10.05 -9.41
N PRO A 48 -16.21 -8.73 -9.64
CA PRO A 48 -15.24 -7.89 -8.94
C PRO A 48 -15.38 -7.85 -7.41
N SER A 49 -16.57 -8.10 -6.87
CA SER A 49 -16.90 -7.96 -5.44
C SER A 49 -17.01 -9.28 -4.69
N GLY A 50 -17.13 -10.38 -5.40
CA GLY A 50 -17.39 -11.65 -4.79
C GLY A 50 -18.82 -12.07 -5.09
N ASN A 51 -19.05 -13.22 -5.71
CA ASN A 51 -20.37 -13.83 -5.87
C ASN A 51 -20.68 -14.78 -4.69
N GLY A 52 -19.74 -14.91 -3.74
CA GLY A 52 -19.84 -15.74 -2.54
C GLY A 52 -19.74 -17.24 -2.83
N ARG A 53 -19.33 -17.61 -4.05
CA ARG A 53 -19.15 -19.01 -4.47
C ARG A 53 -17.68 -19.38 -4.65
N GLY A 54 -16.81 -18.41 -4.89
CA GLY A 54 -15.36 -18.64 -5.03
C GLY A 54 -14.60 -18.44 -3.73
N PHE A 55 -13.31 -18.19 -3.87
CA PHE A 55 -12.36 -18.29 -2.77
C PHE A 55 -12.43 -17.08 -1.82
N PRO A 56 -12.06 -17.26 -0.54
CA PRO A 56 -11.85 -16.15 0.36
C PRO A 56 -10.88 -15.15 -0.26
N ARG A 57 -11.27 -13.88 -0.26
CA ARG A 57 -10.38 -12.78 -0.63
C ARG A 57 -9.65 -12.33 0.60
N LEU A 58 -8.38 -12.01 0.46
CA LEU A 58 -7.47 -11.78 1.58
C LEU A 58 -8.02 -10.88 2.68
N VAL A 59 -8.35 -9.61 2.48
CA VAL A 59 -8.77 -8.65 3.50
C VAL A 59 -7.70 -8.28 4.52
N GLU A 60 -7.19 -7.05 4.38
CA GLU A 60 -6.35 -6.41 5.38
C GLU A 60 -7.12 -5.39 6.21
N ALA A 61 -6.75 -5.22 7.48
CA ALA A 61 -7.31 -4.13 8.26
C ALA A 61 -6.89 -2.77 7.64
N PRO A 62 -7.81 -1.80 7.50
CA PRO A 62 -7.43 -0.49 7.02
C PRO A 62 -6.55 0.24 8.03
N ALA A 63 -5.66 1.12 7.54
CA ALA A 63 -4.79 1.95 8.37
C ALA A 63 -5.56 2.84 9.37
N VAL A 64 -6.77 3.28 9.01
CA VAL A 64 -7.68 3.99 9.92
C VAL A 64 -8.96 3.18 10.10
N THR A 65 -9.33 2.93 11.35
CA THR A 65 -10.60 2.28 11.69
C THR A 65 -11.77 3.19 11.27
N PRO A 66 -12.70 2.71 10.44
CA PRO A 66 -13.85 3.51 10.03
C PRO A 66 -14.79 3.84 11.20
N ALA A 67 -15.33 5.06 11.21
CA ALA A 67 -16.29 5.52 12.21
C ALA A 67 -17.69 4.88 12.08
N SER A 68 -17.98 4.20 10.97
CA SER A 68 -19.27 3.55 10.71
C SER A 68 -19.09 2.14 10.13
N LYS A 69 -20.13 1.30 10.27
CA LYS A 69 -20.13 -0.07 9.71
C LYS A 69 -20.16 -0.11 8.18
N ASN A 70 -20.65 0.96 7.55
CA ASN A 70 -20.79 1.08 6.10
C ASN A 70 -20.11 2.38 5.65
N PRO A 71 -18.77 2.46 5.69
CA PRO A 71 -18.06 3.66 5.30
C PRO A 71 -18.27 3.93 3.81
N THR A 72 -18.46 5.19 3.44
CA THR A 72 -18.53 5.62 2.04
C THR A 72 -17.15 5.93 1.47
N ASN A 73 -16.14 6.05 2.34
CA ASN A 73 -14.74 6.31 2.03
C ASN A 73 -13.89 5.96 3.26
N ASN A 74 -12.59 5.73 3.11
CA ASN A 74 -11.71 5.49 4.26
C ASN A 74 -10.24 5.75 3.93
N VAL A 75 -9.41 5.99 4.94
CA VAL A 75 -7.95 5.97 4.80
C VAL A 75 -7.48 4.53 5.00
N ASN A 76 -7.13 3.86 3.90
CA ASN A 76 -6.83 2.43 3.91
C ASN A 76 -5.35 2.13 4.09
N VAL A 77 -4.48 3.02 3.61
CA VAL A 77 -3.02 2.87 3.70
C VAL A 77 -2.41 4.16 4.22
N ILE A 78 -1.40 4.05 5.08
CA ILE A 78 -0.53 5.15 5.49
C ILE A 78 0.91 4.65 5.41
N SER A 79 1.76 5.39 4.69
CA SER A 79 3.18 5.06 4.53
C SER A 79 4.03 6.33 4.61
N LEU A 80 5.22 6.19 5.18
CA LEU A 80 6.16 7.29 5.34
C LEU A 80 7.41 7.06 4.48
N ALA A 81 7.92 8.12 3.86
CA ALA A 81 9.18 8.09 3.14
C ALA A 81 10.03 9.32 3.49
N TYR A 82 11.34 9.15 3.63
CA TYR A 82 12.23 10.27 3.87
C TYR A 82 12.31 11.18 2.64
N VAL A 83 12.33 12.49 2.90
CA VAL A 83 12.72 13.53 1.94
C VAL A 83 13.83 14.39 2.57
N PRO A 84 14.63 15.11 1.78
CA PRO A 84 15.67 15.97 2.33
C PRO A 84 15.12 16.95 3.38
N GLY A 85 15.59 16.81 4.63
CA GLY A 85 15.16 17.64 5.75
C GLY A 85 13.70 17.45 6.17
N GLY A 86 13.11 16.27 5.93
CA GLY A 86 11.68 16.09 6.13
C GLY A 86 11.17 14.65 6.00
N ILE A 87 9.85 14.54 5.89
CA ILE A 87 9.13 13.30 5.60
C ILE A 87 8.05 13.56 4.54
N ASN A 88 7.80 12.59 3.68
CA ASN A 88 6.58 12.48 2.89
C ASN A 88 5.61 11.56 3.62
N ILE A 89 4.42 12.08 3.92
CA ILE A 89 3.30 11.31 4.45
C ILE A 89 2.43 10.98 3.25
N HIS A 90 2.41 9.70 2.90
CA HIS A 90 1.56 9.16 1.86
C HIS A 90 0.39 8.42 2.49
N TYR A 91 -0.81 8.62 1.94
CA TYR A 91 -1.99 7.87 2.34
C TYR A 91 -2.94 7.68 1.17
N GLN A 92 -3.79 6.66 1.26
CA GLN A 92 -4.64 6.24 0.15
C GLN A 92 -6.11 6.19 0.53
N THR A 93 -6.99 6.53 -0.42
CA THR A 93 -8.44 6.43 -0.28
C THR A 93 -9.10 5.84 -1.54
N PRO A 94 -10.27 5.19 -1.42
CA PRO A 94 -11.01 4.66 -2.57
C PRO A 94 -11.68 5.73 -3.44
N PHE A 95 -12.15 6.85 -2.86
CA PHE A 95 -12.98 7.83 -3.57
C PHE A 95 -12.49 9.28 -3.48
N GLY A 96 -11.23 9.49 -3.10
CA GLY A 96 -10.60 10.81 -3.00
C GLY A 96 -11.12 11.65 -1.83
N LEU A 97 -10.52 12.82 -1.60
CA LEU A 97 -10.84 13.65 -0.43
C LEU A 97 -11.81 14.80 -0.73
N GLY A 98 -12.09 15.10 -2.00
CA GLY A 98 -12.89 16.27 -2.40
C GLY A 98 -12.21 17.63 -2.14
N GLU A 99 -11.03 17.63 -1.52
CA GLU A 99 -10.20 18.79 -1.20
C GLU A 99 -8.71 18.42 -1.30
N ALA A 100 -7.83 19.41 -1.12
CA ALA A 100 -6.40 19.16 -1.08
C ALA A 100 -6.06 18.29 0.16
N PRO A 101 -5.23 17.23 0.01
CA PRO A 101 -4.84 16.42 1.14
C PRO A 101 -4.06 17.28 2.13
N SER A 102 -4.24 17.00 3.42
CA SER A 102 -3.62 17.79 4.47
C SER A 102 -3.25 16.94 5.67
N VAL A 103 -2.33 17.46 6.47
CA VAL A 103 -1.88 16.86 7.72
C VAL A 103 -1.74 17.95 8.76
N ALA A 104 -2.36 17.75 9.93
CA ALA A 104 -2.08 18.55 11.13
C ALA A 104 -0.85 17.95 11.83
N TRP A 105 0.15 18.76 12.19
CA TRP A 105 1.39 18.26 12.77
C TRP A 105 2.04 19.21 13.79
N GLY A 106 2.92 18.67 14.63
CA GLY A 106 3.64 19.43 15.65
C GLY A 106 4.69 18.60 16.38
N THR A 107 5.35 19.20 17.36
CA THR A 107 6.35 18.52 18.21
C THR A 107 5.74 17.88 19.46
N SER A 108 4.41 17.92 19.61
CA SER A 108 3.68 17.35 20.74
C SER A 108 2.38 16.72 20.25
N ALA A 109 2.08 15.50 20.72
CA ALA A 109 0.84 14.80 20.40
C ALA A 109 -0.42 15.58 20.81
N ALA A 110 -0.33 16.40 21.86
CA ALA A 110 -1.44 17.21 22.35
C ALA A 110 -1.60 18.57 21.63
N ALA A 111 -0.65 18.94 20.76
CA ALA A 111 -0.61 20.26 20.13
C ALA A 111 -0.09 20.16 18.69
N LEU A 112 -0.99 19.80 17.77
CA LEU A 112 -0.74 19.79 16.32
C LEU A 112 -1.06 21.17 15.73
N THR A 113 -0.19 22.16 16.00
CA THR A 113 -0.45 23.58 15.69
C THR A 113 -0.12 23.98 14.26
N ASN A 114 0.49 23.10 13.47
CA ASN A 114 0.84 23.35 12.08
C ASN A 114 -0.06 22.53 11.15
N THR A 115 -0.24 23.02 9.93
CA THR A 115 -0.93 22.29 8.87
C THR A 115 -0.06 22.33 7.62
N ALA A 116 0.11 21.18 6.99
CA ALA A 116 0.67 21.09 5.65
C ALA A 116 -0.41 20.59 4.69
N THR A 117 -0.36 21.04 3.44
CA THR A 117 -1.21 20.57 2.36
C THR A 117 -0.34 19.89 1.29
N GLY A 118 -0.97 19.04 0.51
CA GLY A 118 -0.31 18.21 -0.49
C GLY A 118 -1.03 18.19 -1.82
N ALA A 119 -0.72 17.17 -2.61
CA ALA A 119 -1.40 16.87 -3.86
C ALA A 119 -1.99 15.46 -3.82
N SER A 120 -3.08 15.29 -4.56
CA SER A 120 -3.65 13.97 -4.81
C SER A 120 -3.43 13.61 -6.27
N HIS A 121 -3.22 12.33 -6.52
CA HIS A 121 -3.28 11.76 -7.86
C HIS A 121 -4.10 10.46 -7.84
N SER A 122 -4.41 9.97 -9.02
CA SER A 122 -5.16 8.73 -9.21
C SER A 122 -4.72 8.11 -10.52
N TYR A 123 -4.81 6.80 -10.60
CA TYR A 123 -4.67 6.04 -11.84
C TYR A 123 -5.91 5.18 -12.02
N GLU A 124 -6.20 4.87 -13.28
CA GLU A 124 -7.26 3.91 -13.58
C GLU A 124 -6.83 2.53 -13.09
N ARG A 125 -7.76 1.85 -12.43
CA ARG A 125 -7.61 0.47 -11.99
C ARG A 125 -8.81 -0.32 -12.48
N THR A 126 -8.60 -1.60 -12.73
CA THR A 126 -9.64 -2.51 -13.20
C THR A 126 -9.68 -3.71 -12.26
N PRO A 127 -10.77 -3.93 -11.50
CA PRO A 127 -11.99 -3.12 -11.42
C PRO A 127 -11.79 -1.76 -10.71
N PRO A 128 -12.54 -0.69 -11.03
CA PRO A 128 -12.56 0.53 -10.21
C PRO A 128 -13.11 0.25 -8.80
N CYS A 129 -12.74 1.06 -7.80
CA CYS A 129 -13.23 0.88 -6.42
C CYS A 129 -14.75 0.96 -6.29
N SER A 130 -15.44 1.61 -7.22
CA SER A 130 -16.91 1.65 -7.28
C SER A 130 -17.56 0.27 -7.50
N LEU A 131 -16.80 -0.72 -7.98
CA LEU A 131 -17.25 -2.10 -8.16
C LEU A 131 -16.76 -3.04 -7.05
N VAL A 132 -16.06 -2.52 -6.03
CA VAL A 132 -15.58 -3.28 -4.87
C VAL A 132 -16.47 -2.97 -3.67
N ALA A 133 -17.21 -3.97 -3.19
CA ALA A 133 -18.16 -3.80 -2.08
C ALA A 133 -17.47 -3.38 -0.77
N ALA A 134 -16.27 -3.89 -0.51
CA ALA A 134 -15.50 -3.55 0.68
C ALA A 134 -14.66 -2.29 0.45
N VAL A 135 -15.21 -1.13 0.79
CA VAL A 135 -14.54 0.19 0.68
C VAL A 135 -13.19 0.23 1.39
N THR A 136 -13.02 -0.52 2.47
CA THR A 136 -11.76 -0.59 3.23
C THR A 136 -10.68 -1.43 2.55
N GLN A 137 -11.02 -2.16 1.49
CA GLN A 137 -10.13 -3.07 0.74
C GLN A 137 -9.77 -2.52 -0.64
N CYS A 138 -9.95 -1.22 -0.86
CA CYS A 138 -9.71 -0.62 -2.16
C CYS A 138 -9.10 0.76 -2.02
N SER A 139 -8.09 1.02 -2.83
CA SER A 139 -7.47 2.34 -2.98
C SER A 139 -7.48 2.70 -4.47
N GLN A 140 -7.67 3.98 -4.76
CA GLN A 140 -7.62 4.49 -6.14
C GLN A 140 -7.10 5.93 -6.18
N PHE A 141 -7.17 6.64 -5.06
CA PHE A 141 -6.62 7.98 -4.88
C PHE A 141 -5.46 7.93 -3.91
N PHE A 142 -4.37 8.56 -4.30
CA PHE A 142 -3.08 8.59 -3.63
C PHE A 142 -2.81 10.03 -3.23
N HIS A 143 -2.40 10.23 -1.98
CA HIS A 143 -2.29 11.53 -1.36
C HIS A 143 -0.89 11.72 -0.80
N GLU A 144 -0.18 12.76 -1.23
CA GLU A 144 1.18 13.05 -0.79
C GLU A 144 1.23 14.40 -0.09
N VAL A 145 1.60 14.39 1.20
CA VAL A 145 1.82 15.60 2.00
C VAL A 145 3.27 15.59 2.51
N GLN A 146 4.08 16.54 2.04
CA GLN A 146 5.47 16.67 2.46
C GLN A 146 5.61 17.66 3.61
N LEU A 147 6.29 17.24 4.67
CA LEU A 147 6.75 18.10 5.75
C LEU A 147 8.25 18.32 5.58
N THR A 148 8.67 19.57 5.31
CA THR A 148 10.07 19.93 5.05
C THR A 148 10.59 20.94 6.08
N GLY A 149 11.91 21.15 6.10
CA GLY A 149 12.54 22.07 7.06
C GLY A 149 12.47 21.59 8.51
N LEU A 150 12.30 20.28 8.70
CA LEU A 150 12.25 19.66 10.01
C LEU A 150 13.65 19.53 10.60
N LYS A 151 13.73 19.57 11.93
CA LYS A 151 15.00 19.35 12.63
C LYS A 151 15.41 17.87 12.47
N PRO A 152 16.69 17.55 12.28
CA PRO A 152 17.15 16.17 12.23
C PRO A 152 17.00 15.51 13.61
N ASP A 153 16.92 14.17 13.63
CA ASP A 153 16.86 13.38 14.87
C ASP A 153 15.76 13.85 15.84
N THR A 154 14.60 14.25 15.32
CA THR A 154 13.51 14.86 16.10
C THR A 154 12.20 14.15 15.83
N THR A 155 11.49 13.78 16.89
CA THR A 155 10.15 13.19 16.80
C THR A 155 9.10 14.28 16.57
N TYR A 156 8.28 14.06 15.55
CA TYR A 156 7.10 14.88 15.25
C TYR A 156 5.86 14.01 15.30
N TYR A 157 4.75 14.64 15.65
CA TYR A 157 3.42 14.03 15.72
C TYR A 157 2.56 14.60 14.61
N TYR A 158 1.66 13.78 14.08
CA TYR A 158 0.78 14.19 13.01
C TYR A 158 -0.56 13.46 13.05
N GLN A 159 -1.56 14.06 12.41
CA GLN A 159 -2.88 13.48 12.22
C GLN A 159 -3.37 13.83 10.82
N ILE A 160 -3.92 12.83 10.13
CA ILE A 160 -4.67 13.00 8.89
C ILE A 160 -6.11 13.36 9.28
N PRO A 161 -6.60 14.57 8.95
CA PRO A 161 -7.97 14.96 9.25
C PRO A 161 -8.97 14.17 8.41
N ALA A 162 -10.20 14.06 8.92
CA ALA A 162 -11.32 13.49 8.18
C ALA A 162 -11.69 14.39 7.00
N ALA A 163 -11.91 13.79 5.82
CA ALA A 163 -12.39 14.49 4.62
C ALA A 163 -13.21 13.53 3.75
N ASN A 164 -14.24 14.04 3.07
CA ASN A 164 -15.11 13.25 2.18
C ASN A 164 -15.52 11.87 2.73
N GLY A 165 -16.00 11.83 3.98
CA GLY A 165 -16.50 10.62 4.63
C GLY A 165 -15.42 9.68 5.20
N THR A 166 -14.13 10.01 5.07
CA THR A 166 -13.07 9.29 5.81
C THR A 166 -13.15 9.57 7.30
N THR A 167 -12.54 8.70 8.10
CA THR A 167 -12.32 8.94 9.54
C THR A 167 -10.95 9.58 9.72
N ALA A 168 -10.83 10.50 10.68
CA ALA A 168 -9.52 11.07 11.02
C ALA A 168 -8.61 9.97 11.56
N SER A 169 -7.33 9.98 11.22
CA SER A 169 -6.38 9.03 11.81
C SER A 169 -6.24 9.26 13.31
N GLU A 170 -5.67 8.29 14.01
CA GLU A 170 -5.07 8.56 15.32
C GLU A 170 -3.92 9.57 15.20
N VAL A 171 -3.46 10.10 16.33
CA VAL A 171 -2.24 10.90 16.35
C VAL A 171 -1.05 9.95 16.23
N LEU A 172 -0.45 9.95 15.04
CA LEU A 172 0.72 9.16 14.69
C LEU A 172 2.00 9.97 14.92
N HIS A 173 3.15 9.32 14.85
CA HIS A 173 4.43 9.99 14.99
C HIS A 173 5.50 9.38 14.11
N PHE A 174 6.55 10.15 13.86
CA PHE A 174 7.76 9.70 13.17
C PHE A 174 8.98 10.45 13.70
N THR A 175 10.16 9.89 13.49
CA THR A 175 11.44 10.54 13.78
C THR A 175 12.16 10.84 12.48
N THR A 176 12.55 12.12 12.31
CA THR A 176 13.29 12.56 11.14
C THR A 176 14.67 11.91 11.06
N ALA A 177 15.17 11.77 9.83
CA ALA A 177 16.53 11.30 9.61
C ALA A 177 17.55 12.19 10.35
N ARG A 178 18.64 11.55 10.77
CA ARG A 178 19.78 12.27 11.38
C ARG A 178 20.53 13.07 10.33
N ALA A 179 21.31 14.05 10.79
CA ALA A 179 22.15 14.83 9.90
C ALA A 179 23.19 13.92 9.21
N ALA A 180 23.48 14.19 7.93
CA ALA A 180 24.54 13.48 7.23
C ALA A 180 25.88 13.66 7.97
N GLY A 181 26.58 12.54 8.21
CA GLY A 181 27.82 12.53 8.98
C GLY A 181 27.64 12.35 10.50
N ASP A 182 26.41 12.19 11.00
CA ASP A 182 26.18 11.78 12.39
C ASP A 182 26.77 10.38 12.64
N ALA A 183 27.60 10.26 13.68
CA ALA A 183 28.36 9.05 14.00
C ALA A 183 27.59 8.05 14.90
N LYS A 184 26.37 8.38 15.35
CA LYS A 184 25.56 7.48 16.16
C LYS A 184 25.24 6.20 15.37
N PRO A 185 25.33 5.01 15.98
CA PRO A 185 24.89 3.78 15.33
C PRO A 185 23.39 3.82 15.04
N PHE A 186 22.94 3.06 14.04
CA PHE A 186 21.53 2.88 13.70
C PHE A 186 21.31 1.52 13.05
N THR A 187 20.05 1.08 13.09
CA THR A 187 19.61 -0.16 12.45
C THR A 187 18.73 0.18 11.26
N VAL A 188 18.95 -0.52 10.15
CA VAL A 188 18.11 -0.49 8.95
C VAL A 188 17.62 -1.90 8.69
N ALA A 189 16.34 -2.03 8.38
CA ALA A 189 15.78 -3.28 7.86
C ALA A 189 15.91 -3.28 6.34
N VAL A 190 16.39 -4.38 5.78
CA VAL A 190 16.44 -4.60 4.34
C VAL A 190 15.63 -5.86 4.06
N LEU A 191 14.63 -5.73 3.21
CA LEU A 191 13.70 -6.80 2.85
C LEU A 191 13.38 -6.73 1.37
N ASN A 192 13.02 -7.87 0.80
CA ASN A 192 12.56 -8.04 -0.58
C ASN A 192 11.55 -9.18 -0.58
N ASP A 193 10.75 -9.28 -1.64
CA ASP A 193 9.92 -10.47 -1.89
C ASP A 193 9.00 -10.81 -0.71
N MET A 194 8.59 -9.79 0.07
CA MET A 194 7.84 -10.03 1.30
C MET A 194 6.46 -10.58 0.95
N GLY A 195 5.86 -10.05 -0.12
CA GLY A 195 4.50 -10.34 -0.49
C GLY A 195 3.59 -10.19 0.73
N TYR A 196 2.68 -11.13 0.83
CA TYR A 196 1.77 -11.20 1.97
C TYR A 196 1.71 -12.61 2.57
N THR A 197 1.62 -13.62 1.71
CA THR A 197 1.57 -15.02 2.13
C THR A 197 2.88 -15.40 2.83
N ASN A 198 2.80 -15.97 4.05
CA ASN A 198 3.94 -16.29 4.91
C ASN A 198 4.79 -15.09 5.39
N ALA A 199 4.28 -13.85 5.27
CA ALA A 199 5.00 -12.66 5.69
C ALA A 199 4.94 -12.38 7.20
N GLN A 200 4.16 -13.15 7.98
CA GLN A 200 3.87 -12.86 9.39
C GLN A 200 5.13 -12.78 10.26
N GLY A 201 6.09 -13.69 10.09
CA GLY A 201 7.33 -13.68 10.86
C GLY A 201 8.14 -12.40 10.60
N THR A 202 8.29 -12.05 9.32
CA THR A 202 8.95 -10.81 8.87
C THR A 202 8.22 -9.58 9.40
N PHE A 203 6.90 -9.52 9.25
CA PHE A 203 6.06 -8.44 9.73
C PHE A 203 6.17 -8.27 11.24
N SER A 204 6.12 -9.37 12.01
CA SER A 204 6.24 -9.35 13.46
C SER A 204 7.60 -8.82 13.91
N GLN A 205 8.69 -9.24 13.24
CA GLN A 205 10.04 -8.75 13.53
C GLN A 205 10.17 -7.26 13.20
N LEU A 206 9.64 -6.80 12.07
CA LEU A 206 9.66 -5.38 11.69
C LEU A 206 8.87 -4.53 12.67
N ARG A 207 7.67 -4.97 13.06
CA ARG A 207 6.84 -4.30 14.06
C ARG A 207 7.55 -4.21 15.40
N ALA A 208 8.13 -5.31 15.90
CA ALA A 208 8.86 -5.30 17.16
C ALA A 208 10.02 -4.29 17.18
N LEU A 209 10.82 -4.26 16.09
CA LEU A 209 11.93 -3.31 15.95
C LEU A 209 11.48 -1.85 15.75
N THR A 210 10.26 -1.65 15.25
CA THR A 210 9.66 -0.32 15.09
C THR A 210 9.12 0.17 16.44
N ASP A 211 8.38 -0.68 17.16
CA ASP A 211 7.73 -0.37 18.43
C ASP A 211 8.74 -0.09 19.55
N ASP A 212 9.90 -0.75 19.55
CA ASP A 212 10.97 -0.51 20.52
C ASP A 212 11.91 0.67 20.14
N GLY A 213 11.70 1.27 18.96
CA GLY A 213 12.48 2.40 18.46
C GLY A 213 13.88 2.04 17.93
N THR A 214 14.20 0.77 17.76
CA THR A 214 15.50 0.31 17.24
C THR A 214 15.65 0.62 15.75
N LEU A 215 14.56 0.48 14.98
CA LEU A 215 14.56 0.62 13.54
C LEU A 215 14.53 2.10 13.11
N ALA A 216 15.56 2.55 12.40
CA ALA A 216 15.58 3.91 11.85
C ALA A 216 14.85 3.99 10.50
N PHE A 217 14.94 2.94 9.68
CA PHE A 217 14.35 2.89 8.34
C PHE A 217 14.22 1.45 7.84
N ALA A 218 13.23 1.20 6.98
CA ALA A 218 13.09 -0.05 6.24
C ALA A 218 13.22 0.21 4.73
N TRP A 219 14.09 -0.54 4.06
CA TRP A 219 14.21 -0.56 2.61
C TRP A 219 13.63 -1.87 2.06
N HIS A 220 12.51 -1.76 1.34
CA HIS A 220 11.97 -2.82 0.49
C HIS A 220 12.57 -2.75 -0.92
N GLY A 221 13.35 -3.73 -1.37
CA GLY A 221 14.10 -3.64 -2.63
C GLY A 221 13.38 -4.15 -3.88
N GLY A 222 12.18 -4.69 -3.77
CA GLY A 222 11.35 -5.11 -4.91
C GLY A 222 10.35 -6.18 -4.50
N ASP A 223 9.41 -6.50 -5.39
CA ASP A 223 8.39 -7.56 -5.21
C ASP A 223 7.61 -7.41 -3.89
N ILE A 224 6.84 -6.32 -3.84
CA ILE A 224 6.20 -5.82 -2.61
C ILE A 224 4.99 -6.67 -2.24
N SER A 225 3.96 -6.69 -3.10
CA SER A 225 2.67 -7.33 -2.79
C SER A 225 2.38 -8.58 -3.60
N TYR A 226 3.09 -8.78 -4.73
CA TYR A 226 2.72 -9.77 -5.74
C TYR A 226 1.25 -9.62 -6.20
N ALA A 227 0.79 -8.38 -6.38
CA ALA A 227 -0.57 -8.07 -6.84
C ALA A 227 -0.86 -8.62 -8.26
N ASP A 228 0.18 -8.88 -9.02
CA ASP A 228 0.17 -9.46 -10.35
C ASP A 228 0.24 -11.00 -10.34
N ASP A 229 0.43 -11.62 -9.18
CA ASP A 229 0.42 -13.08 -9.09
C ASP A 229 -0.99 -13.61 -9.33
N TRP A 230 -1.07 -14.61 -10.20
CA TRP A 230 -2.22 -15.48 -10.32
C TRP A 230 -1.80 -16.85 -9.84
N TYR A 231 -2.27 -17.25 -8.65
CA TYR A 231 -1.98 -18.59 -8.16
C TYR A 231 -2.94 -19.60 -8.75
N SER A 232 -2.39 -20.67 -9.31
CA SER A 232 -3.08 -21.94 -9.48
C SER A 232 -2.26 -23.03 -8.77
N GLY A 233 -2.88 -23.78 -7.86
CA GLY A 233 -2.18 -24.82 -7.09
C GLY A 233 -2.25 -24.66 -5.56
N ILE A 234 -1.35 -25.31 -4.83
CA ILE A 234 -1.39 -25.38 -3.36
C ILE A 234 -1.06 -24.00 -2.77
N LEU A 235 -2.02 -23.39 -2.07
CA LEU A 235 -1.75 -22.30 -1.13
C LEU A 235 -2.27 -22.71 0.24
N PRO A 236 -1.43 -22.67 1.29
CA PRO A 236 -1.76 -23.31 2.55
C PRO A 236 -2.71 -22.45 3.38
N CYS A 237 -3.92 -22.12 2.90
CA CYS A 237 -4.83 -21.28 3.67
C CYS A 237 -6.33 -21.58 3.72
N GLU A 238 -6.79 -21.78 4.96
CA GLU A 238 -8.17 -21.77 5.44
C GLU A 238 -8.21 -20.88 6.70
N ASP A 239 -9.32 -20.16 6.95
CA ASP A 239 -9.49 -19.29 8.14
C ASP A 239 -9.27 -20.01 9.47
N SER A 240 -9.44 -21.34 9.48
CA SER A 240 -9.25 -22.20 10.65
C SER A 240 -7.80 -22.66 10.86
N TRP A 241 -6.91 -22.44 9.88
CA TRP A 241 -5.55 -22.95 9.91
C TRP A 241 -4.61 -22.01 10.64
N PRO A 242 -3.83 -22.53 11.60
CA PRO A 242 -2.87 -21.73 12.33
C PRO A 242 -1.71 -21.28 11.45
N VAL A 243 -1.59 -21.68 10.18
CA VAL A 243 -0.55 -21.20 9.22
C VAL A 243 -0.96 -19.93 8.48
N CYS A 244 -2.21 -19.46 8.63
CA CYS A 244 -2.72 -18.34 7.85
C CYS A 244 -2.85 -17.09 8.66
N TYR A 245 -2.29 -16.02 8.10
CA TYR A 245 -2.23 -14.66 8.61
C TYR A 245 -1.54 -14.49 9.97
N ASN A 246 -1.67 -15.46 10.89
CA ASN A 246 -1.18 -15.40 12.25
C ASN A 246 -0.33 -16.63 12.67
N GLY A 247 0.18 -17.39 11.70
CA GLY A 247 0.93 -18.63 11.91
C GLY A 247 2.45 -18.60 11.90
N SER A 248 3.05 -19.09 12.97
CA SER A 248 4.51 -19.21 13.09
C SER A 248 5.12 -20.44 12.38
N ASP A 249 4.32 -21.31 11.76
CA ASP A 249 4.78 -22.58 11.20
C ASP A 249 5.26 -22.42 9.75
N THR A 250 6.52 -22.79 9.49
CA THR A 250 7.17 -22.72 8.16
C THR A 250 7.17 -24.06 7.43
N ARG A 251 6.40 -25.05 7.92
CA ARG A 251 6.36 -26.41 7.38
C ARG A 251 4.93 -26.76 6.99
N LEU A 252 4.76 -27.28 5.78
CA LEU A 252 3.53 -27.96 5.39
C LEU A 252 3.24 -29.12 6.38
N PRO A 253 1.97 -29.46 6.63
CA PRO A 253 1.63 -30.65 7.41
C PRO A 253 2.41 -31.88 6.93
N PRO A 254 2.85 -32.78 7.83
CA PRO A 254 3.66 -33.91 7.45
C PRO A 254 2.93 -34.81 6.42
N GLY A 255 3.59 -35.03 5.28
CA GLY A 255 3.16 -35.90 4.18
C GLY A 255 4.15 -35.77 3.01
N GLU A 256 4.45 -36.86 2.29
CA GLU A 256 5.23 -36.78 1.06
C GLU A 256 4.44 -35.94 0.05
N ILE A 257 5.07 -34.91 -0.54
CA ILE A 257 4.57 -34.32 -1.78
C ILE A 257 4.73 -35.44 -2.81
N PRO A 258 3.65 -36.10 -3.27
CA PRO A 258 3.82 -37.22 -4.17
C PRO A 258 4.45 -36.66 -5.44
N GLY A 259 5.40 -37.38 -6.05
CA GLY A 259 6.11 -36.93 -7.25
C GLY A 259 5.19 -36.83 -8.48
N ASP A 260 5.70 -37.17 -9.66
CA ASP A 260 4.99 -37.09 -10.96
C ASP A 260 3.52 -37.56 -11.01
N ALA A 261 3.11 -38.48 -10.12
CA ALA A 261 1.72 -38.93 -10.00
C ALA A 261 0.78 -37.84 -9.48
N TYR A 262 1.28 -36.94 -8.63
CA TYR A 262 0.53 -35.81 -8.06
C TYR A 262 0.20 -34.74 -9.11
N ALA A 263 1.20 -34.31 -9.89
CA ALA A 263 1.02 -33.32 -10.95
C ALA A 263 0.12 -33.82 -12.11
N LYS A 264 -0.17 -35.12 -12.15
CA LYS A 264 -0.93 -35.79 -13.22
C LYS A 264 -2.24 -36.42 -12.72
N ALA A 265 -2.51 -36.39 -11.41
CA ALA A 265 -3.74 -36.93 -10.85
C ALA A 265 -4.89 -35.93 -11.04
N PRO A 266 -6.03 -36.35 -11.63
CA PRO A 266 -7.23 -35.53 -11.57
C PRO A 266 -7.72 -35.42 -10.13
N LEU A 267 -8.37 -34.32 -9.80
CA LEU A 267 -9.09 -34.15 -8.53
C LEU A 267 -10.04 -35.36 -8.32
N PRO A 268 -10.02 -36.01 -7.15
CA PRO A 268 -10.98 -37.04 -6.77
C PRO A 268 -12.43 -36.60 -7.00
N ASP A 269 -13.26 -37.54 -7.43
CA ASP A 269 -14.69 -37.29 -7.64
C ASP A 269 -15.35 -36.73 -6.37
N GLY A 270 -15.85 -35.50 -6.46
CA GLY A 270 -16.51 -34.80 -5.35
C GLY A 270 -15.58 -33.91 -4.51
N GLU A 271 -14.27 -33.90 -4.77
CA GLU A 271 -13.35 -32.93 -4.19
C GLU A 271 -13.64 -31.55 -4.81
N VAL A 272 -13.96 -30.58 -3.97
CA VAL A 272 -14.09 -29.18 -4.37
C VAL A 272 -12.71 -28.57 -4.23
N PRO A 273 -12.01 -28.20 -5.33
CA PRO A 273 -10.69 -27.59 -5.26
C PRO A 273 -10.83 -26.20 -4.65
N ASN A 274 -10.72 -26.06 -3.32
CA ASN A 274 -10.98 -24.75 -2.72
C ASN A 274 -10.34 -24.33 -1.41
N GLN A 275 -9.47 -25.13 -0.79
CA GLN A 275 -8.91 -24.75 0.51
C GLN A 275 -7.47 -25.21 0.72
N GLY A 276 -6.63 -25.11 -0.31
CA GLY A 276 -5.20 -25.26 -0.07
C GLY A 276 -4.72 -26.65 0.32
N GLY A 277 -5.45 -27.69 -0.09
CA GLY A 277 -4.96 -29.06 0.02
C GLY A 277 -3.79 -29.31 -0.92
N PRO A 278 -3.07 -30.45 -0.76
CA PRO A 278 -2.05 -30.89 -1.69
C PRO A 278 -2.69 -31.35 -3.01
N GLN A 279 -3.67 -30.64 -3.55
CA GLN A 279 -4.37 -30.83 -4.83
C GLN A 279 -4.86 -29.49 -5.43
N GLY A 280 -4.62 -28.37 -4.73
CA GLY A 280 -4.77 -27.02 -5.27
C GLY A 280 -6.02 -26.26 -4.82
N GLY A 281 -5.90 -24.94 -4.81
CA GLY A 281 -6.97 -23.96 -4.75
C GLY A 281 -6.49 -22.69 -5.46
N ASP A 282 -7.30 -22.15 -6.36
CA ASP A 282 -6.97 -20.88 -7.01
C ASP A 282 -7.28 -19.74 -6.03
N MET A 283 -6.58 -18.62 -6.10
CA MET A 283 -7.02 -17.40 -5.42
C MET A 283 -6.69 -16.18 -6.29
N SER A 284 -7.62 -15.23 -6.30
CA SER A 284 -7.40 -13.92 -6.90
C SER A 284 -6.90 -12.97 -5.81
N VAL A 285 -5.66 -12.54 -5.91
CA VAL A 285 -5.13 -11.46 -5.07
C VAL A 285 -5.71 -10.14 -5.59
N LEU A 286 -6.52 -9.50 -4.76
CA LEU A 286 -7.13 -8.22 -5.07
C LEU A 286 -6.46 -7.15 -4.22
N TYR A 287 -5.12 -7.03 -4.27
CA TYR A 287 -4.42 -6.12 -3.35
C TYR A 287 -3.39 -5.22 -3.99
N GLU A 288 -3.52 -3.95 -3.65
CA GLU A 288 -2.48 -2.93 -3.72
C GLU A 288 -1.65 -2.96 -2.43
N SER A 289 -0.46 -2.38 -2.50
CA SER A 289 0.52 -2.25 -1.42
C SER A 289 -0.09 -1.67 -0.13
N ASN A 290 -0.25 -2.52 0.89
CA ASN A 290 -0.32 -2.10 2.30
C ASN A 290 1.07 -2.07 2.90
#